data_AF-A0A3D5E5F9-F1
#
_entry.id   AF-A0A3D5E5F9-F1
#
_cell.length_a   1.000
_cell.length_b   1.000
_cell.length_c   1.000
_cell.angle_alpha   90.00
_cell.angle_beta   90.00
_cell.angle_gamma   90.00
#
_symmetry.space_group_name_H-M   'P 1'
#
loop_
_entity.id
_entity.type
_entity.pdbx_description
1 polymer ?
#
loop_
_entity_poly.entity_id
_entity_poly.type
_entity_poly.pdbx_seq_one_letter_code
_entity_poly.pdbx_strand_id
1 'polypeptide(L)'
;MPVTAWNGYPQSVPVFAPTDSWLRQVQVYEQSVIGNTVLEYELVLEASCNIWYRLGHLGPVSDKIKDLSIGYNYITEPIFFESGEIISYWSGINPGGNIDFGVYNTSTINTFTNQDRYTDGLNDHQLYEDCPFNYFDKKIQQQFYQKLSEEITLLPVTTTECRKSSDQDIAGSISGEWFEQNSITPTVSIGSSLLGSARFTTRDLEVSIDPENITYVHPSKVTSNHCYYSDNTNIYIDLDLIDPLTLIVSYGEGTCSAKKSATNLQLNK
;
A
#
# COMPACT_ATOMS: atom_id res chain seq x y z
N MET A 1 18.32 -8.71 -9.78
CA MET A 1 18.40 -7.71 -10.88
C MET A 1 19.82 -7.18 -10.96
N PRO A 2 20.40 -6.92 -12.16
CA PRO A 2 21.66 -6.20 -12.23
C PRO A 2 21.45 -4.81 -11.63
N VAL A 3 22.21 -4.52 -10.59
CA VAL A 3 22.17 -3.30 -9.81
C VAL A 3 22.59 -2.14 -10.72
N THR A 4 21.62 -1.40 -11.26
CA THR A 4 21.90 -0.12 -11.90
C THR A 4 22.36 0.85 -10.81
N ALA A 5 23.57 1.40 -10.96
CA ALA A 5 24.08 2.41 -10.05
C ALA A 5 23.07 3.57 -9.94
N TRP A 6 22.71 3.97 -8.72
CA TRP A 6 21.91 5.17 -8.49
C TRP A 6 22.77 6.39 -8.80
N ASN A 7 22.40 7.14 -9.83
CA ASN A 7 23.15 8.31 -10.32
C ASN A 7 22.48 9.64 -9.93
N GLY A 8 21.61 9.62 -8.92
CA GLY A 8 20.75 10.75 -8.55
C GLY A 8 19.28 10.53 -8.89
N TYR A 9 18.43 11.45 -8.42
CA TYR A 9 17.02 11.46 -8.82
C TYR A 9 16.89 11.69 -10.33
N PRO A 10 16.02 10.95 -11.01
CA PRO A 10 15.65 11.25 -12.38
C PRO A 10 14.75 12.50 -12.38
N GLN A 11 15.35 13.68 -12.23
CA GLN A 11 14.67 14.98 -12.39
C GLN A 11 14.11 15.19 -13.82
N SER A 12 14.24 14.20 -14.70
CA SER A 12 13.67 14.15 -16.05
C SER A 12 12.20 13.72 -16.09
N VAL A 13 11.63 13.24 -14.98
CA VAL A 13 10.23 12.78 -14.93
C VAL A 13 9.44 13.67 -13.96
N PRO A 14 8.83 14.77 -14.44
CA PRO A 14 8.03 15.67 -13.60
C PRO A 14 6.71 15.01 -13.18
N VAL A 15 6.29 15.34 -11.95
CA VAL A 15 4.97 14.98 -11.39
C VAL A 15 4.15 16.26 -11.29
N PHE A 16 3.02 16.28 -11.99
CA PHE A 16 2.15 17.44 -12.11
C PHE A 16 0.92 17.33 -11.20
N ALA A 17 0.39 18.48 -10.77
CA ALA A 17 -0.93 18.58 -10.19
C ALA A 17 -1.98 18.13 -11.22
N PRO A 18 -2.81 17.10 -10.95
CA PRO A 18 -3.86 16.69 -11.88
C PRO A 18 -5.04 17.68 -11.92
N THR A 19 -5.16 18.52 -10.90
CA THR A 19 -6.21 19.52 -10.74
C THR A 19 -5.76 20.64 -9.79
N ASP A 20 -6.49 21.74 -9.77
CA ASP A 20 -6.28 22.82 -8.81
C ASP A 20 -6.40 22.26 -7.39
N SER A 21 -5.38 22.51 -6.57
CA SER A 21 -5.30 21.86 -5.27
C SER A 21 -4.46 22.64 -4.27
N TRP A 22 -4.68 22.33 -2.99
CA TRP A 22 -3.99 22.93 -1.87
C TRP A 22 -3.14 21.87 -1.18
N LEU A 23 -1.83 22.06 -1.13
CA LEU A 23 -0.94 21.20 -0.36
C LEU A 23 -1.15 21.44 1.14
N ARG A 24 -1.42 20.36 1.87
CA ARG A 24 -1.79 20.40 3.30
C ARG A 24 -0.76 19.71 4.18
N GLN A 25 -0.11 18.67 3.67
CA GLN A 25 0.87 17.91 4.42
C GLN A 25 1.97 17.40 3.49
N VAL A 26 3.19 17.39 4.02
CA VAL A 26 4.34 16.74 3.39
C VAL A 26 5.01 15.81 4.40
N GLN A 27 5.13 14.55 4.06
CA GLN A 27 5.99 13.62 4.79
C GLN A 27 7.33 13.50 4.07
N VAL A 28 8.41 13.71 4.81
CA VAL A 28 9.79 13.54 4.33
C VAL A 28 10.40 12.36 5.07
N TYR A 29 10.89 11.36 4.35
CA TYR A 29 11.48 10.17 4.96
C TYR A 29 12.74 9.72 4.24
N GLU A 30 13.63 9.07 4.98
CA GLU A 30 14.85 8.49 4.43
C GLU A 30 14.55 7.14 3.80
N GLN A 31 15.12 6.90 2.63
CA GLN A 31 15.10 5.63 1.94
C GLN A 31 16.53 5.17 1.64
N SER A 32 16.78 3.86 1.76
CA SER A 32 18.08 3.26 1.47
C SER A 32 18.11 2.66 0.07
N VAL A 33 19.04 3.14 -0.76
CA VAL A 33 19.18 2.73 -2.16
C VAL A 33 20.62 2.35 -2.44
N ILE A 34 20.88 1.04 -2.51
CA ILE A 34 22.20 0.48 -2.86
C ILE A 34 23.31 1.11 -1.97
N GLY A 35 23.05 1.20 -0.66
CA GLY A 35 23.99 1.77 0.31
C GLY A 35 24.04 3.30 0.37
N ASN A 36 23.18 4.01 -0.37
CA ASN A 36 23.00 5.46 -0.24
C ASN A 36 21.72 5.76 0.51
N THR A 37 21.76 6.79 1.36
CA THR A 37 20.56 7.35 1.99
C THR A 37 20.09 8.54 1.16
N VAL A 38 18.83 8.52 0.75
CA VAL A 38 18.17 9.53 -0.08
C VAL A 38 16.84 9.89 0.56
N LEU A 39 16.33 11.08 0.27
CA LEU A 39 15.02 11.52 0.77
C LEU A 39 13.92 11.16 -0.23
N GLU A 40 12.82 10.62 0.26
CA GLU A 40 11.57 10.55 -0.48
C GLU A 40 10.52 11.44 0.18
N TYR A 41 9.57 11.85 -0.64
CA TYR A 41 8.50 12.74 -0.25
C TYR A 41 7.17 12.08 -0.53
N GLU A 42 6.24 12.34 0.37
CA GLU A 42 4.83 12.09 0.18
C GLU A 42 4.07 13.39 0.41
N LEU A 43 3.12 13.66 -0.47
CA LEU A 43 2.32 14.88 -0.47
C LEU A 43 0.85 14.52 -0.34
N VAL A 44 0.15 15.20 0.56
CA VAL A 44 -1.30 15.13 0.70
C VAL A 44 -1.89 16.49 0.32
N LEU A 45 -2.75 16.46 -0.70
CA LEU A 45 -3.36 17.65 -1.30
C LEU A 45 -4.88 17.58 -1.20
N GLU A 46 -5.49 18.72 -0.92
CA GLU A 46 -6.94 18.92 -0.95
C GLU A 46 -7.34 19.47 -2.32
N ALA A 47 -8.11 18.70 -3.08
CA ALA A 47 -8.68 19.14 -4.37
C ALA A 47 -10.05 19.83 -4.19
N SER A 48 -10.80 19.42 -3.17
CA SER A 48 -12.05 20.06 -2.73
C SER A 48 -12.34 19.70 -1.28
N CYS A 49 -13.40 20.26 -0.68
CA CYS A 49 -13.79 19.95 0.70
C CYS A 49 -13.91 18.44 0.99
N ASN A 50 -14.30 17.64 -0.02
CA ASN A 50 -14.54 16.22 0.16
C ASN A 50 -13.48 15.33 -0.49
N ILE A 51 -12.63 15.88 -1.37
CA ILE A 51 -11.68 15.09 -2.16
C ILE A 51 -10.26 15.49 -1.81
N TRP A 52 -9.51 14.51 -1.33
CA TRP A 52 -8.10 14.59 -1.01
C TRP A 52 -7.35 13.56 -1.83
N TYR A 53 -6.09 13.83 -2.17
CA TYR A 53 -5.25 12.84 -2.83
C TYR A 53 -3.83 12.85 -2.29
N ARG A 54 -3.22 11.67 -2.34
CA ARG A 54 -1.88 11.38 -1.85
C ARG A 54 -0.99 10.99 -3.02
N LEU A 55 0.20 11.57 -3.06
CA LEU A 55 1.27 11.20 -3.98
C LEU A 55 2.51 10.83 -3.16
N GLY A 56 2.94 9.57 -3.19
CA GLY A 56 4.14 9.07 -2.49
C GLY A 56 5.22 8.56 -3.44
N HIS A 57 6.38 8.19 -2.90
CA HIS A 57 7.58 7.85 -3.69
C HIS A 57 8.01 8.98 -4.65
N LEU A 58 7.97 10.21 -4.14
CA LEU A 58 8.40 11.39 -4.87
C LEU A 58 9.85 11.73 -4.54
N GLY A 59 10.55 12.28 -5.53
CA GLY A 59 11.88 12.83 -5.41
C GLY A 59 11.85 14.31 -5.00
N PRO A 60 12.87 15.09 -5.42
CA PRO A 60 12.96 16.51 -5.09
C PRO A 60 11.66 17.24 -5.42
N VAL A 61 11.19 18.01 -4.47
CA VAL A 61 9.96 18.79 -4.58
C VAL A 61 10.23 20.12 -5.27
N SER A 62 9.17 20.76 -5.77
CA SER A 62 9.25 22.10 -6.37
C SER A 62 9.76 23.15 -5.37
N ASP A 63 10.26 24.28 -5.88
CA ASP A 63 10.76 25.40 -5.07
C ASP A 63 9.73 25.97 -4.08
N LYS A 64 8.43 25.73 -4.30
CA LYS A 64 7.35 26.10 -3.39
C LYS A 64 7.38 25.31 -2.07
N ILE A 65 7.99 24.13 -2.06
CA ILE A 65 7.92 23.14 -0.96
C ILE A 65 9.33 22.76 -0.45
N LYS A 66 10.31 23.65 -0.57
CA LYS A 66 11.69 23.39 -0.11
C LYS A 66 11.86 23.61 1.39
N ASP A 67 13.04 23.22 1.90
CA ASP A 67 13.48 23.46 3.28
C ASP A 67 12.66 22.75 4.37
N LEU A 68 12.09 21.59 4.05
CA LEU A 68 11.35 20.75 4.99
C LEU A 68 12.26 19.85 5.82
N SER A 69 11.88 19.60 7.07
CA SER A 69 12.54 18.62 7.94
C SER A 69 12.02 17.19 7.69
N ILE A 70 12.86 16.19 7.99
CA ILE A 70 12.44 14.78 8.06
C ILE A 70 11.27 14.66 9.06
N GLY A 71 10.24 13.90 8.67
CA GLY A 71 9.02 13.68 9.44
C GLY A 71 7.78 14.27 8.77
N TYR A 72 6.71 14.41 9.57
CA TYR A 72 5.45 14.99 9.13
C TYR A 72 5.49 16.51 9.25
N ASN A 73 5.31 17.18 8.11
CA ASN A 73 5.25 18.64 8.01
C ASN A 73 3.82 19.05 7.66
N TYR A 74 3.09 19.56 8.64
CA TYR A 74 1.75 20.11 8.45
C TYR A 74 1.84 21.56 7.96
N ILE A 75 1.23 21.84 6.82
CA ILE A 75 1.29 23.15 6.18
C ILE A 75 0.19 24.04 6.74
N THR A 76 0.57 25.00 7.60
CA THR A 76 -0.37 25.89 8.29
C THR A 76 -1.09 26.83 7.31
N GLU A 77 -0.33 27.38 6.35
CA GLU A 77 -0.86 28.16 5.23
C GLU A 77 -0.79 27.32 3.96
N PRO A 78 -1.89 26.67 3.53
CA PRO A 78 -1.87 25.74 2.42
C PRO A 78 -1.30 26.36 1.15
N ILE A 79 -0.47 25.60 0.45
CA ILE A 79 0.20 26.08 -0.76
C ILE A 79 -0.64 25.69 -1.98
N PHE A 80 -1.07 26.68 -2.76
CA PHE A 80 -1.85 26.43 -3.97
C PHE A 80 -0.98 25.96 -5.14
N PHE A 81 -1.48 24.93 -5.83
CA PHE A 81 -0.97 24.44 -7.10
C PHE A 81 -2.06 24.51 -8.16
N GLU A 82 -1.75 25.12 -9.30
CA GLU A 82 -2.62 25.12 -10.46
C GLU A 82 -2.58 23.76 -11.17
N SER A 83 -3.69 23.36 -11.79
CA SER A 83 -3.73 22.18 -12.65
C SER A 83 -2.61 22.22 -13.71
N GLY A 84 -1.81 21.16 -13.78
CA GLY A 84 -0.66 21.05 -14.69
C GLY A 84 0.62 21.73 -14.18
N GLU A 85 0.62 22.32 -12.99
CA GLU A 85 1.82 22.80 -12.33
C GLU A 85 2.69 21.62 -11.84
N ILE A 86 4.02 21.75 -11.94
CA ILE A 86 4.96 20.76 -11.39
C ILE A 86 4.93 20.87 -9.86
N ILE A 87 4.59 19.78 -9.20
CA ILE A 87 4.61 19.70 -7.72
C ILE A 87 5.93 19.06 -7.26
N SER A 88 6.38 18.02 -7.94
CA SER A 88 7.59 17.26 -7.60
C SER A 88 8.15 16.56 -8.84
N TYR A 89 9.19 15.76 -8.64
CA TYR A 89 9.74 14.84 -9.62
C TYR A 89 9.62 13.41 -9.11
N TRP A 90 9.61 12.44 -10.01
CA TRP A 90 9.63 11.02 -9.63
C TRP A 90 10.93 10.67 -8.91
N SER A 91 10.86 9.89 -7.83
CA SER A 91 12.04 9.53 -7.06
C SER A 91 12.97 8.58 -7.82
N GLY A 92 12.40 7.70 -8.64
CA GLY A 92 13.14 6.65 -9.34
C GLY A 92 13.77 5.62 -8.43
N ILE A 93 13.38 5.59 -7.16
CA ILE A 93 14.02 4.76 -6.14
C ILE A 93 13.44 3.34 -6.20
N ASN A 94 14.35 2.37 -6.34
CA ASN A 94 14.09 0.94 -6.47
C ASN A 94 13.98 0.30 -5.05
N PRO A 95 13.21 -0.78 -4.84
CA PRO A 95 12.93 -1.85 -5.82
C PRO A 95 11.71 -1.66 -6.74
N GLY A 96 10.88 -0.63 -6.54
CA GLY A 96 9.61 -0.50 -7.29
C GLY A 96 9.64 0.52 -8.43
N GLY A 97 10.33 1.65 -8.29
CA GLY A 97 10.17 2.76 -9.24
C GLY A 97 8.70 3.17 -9.43
N ASN A 98 7.86 2.89 -8.45
CA ASN A 98 6.43 3.15 -8.46
C ASN A 98 6.13 4.58 -7.98
N ILE A 99 4.86 4.94 -8.05
CA ILE A 99 4.30 6.11 -7.39
C ILE A 99 3.11 5.62 -6.57
N ASP A 100 3.01 6.07 -5.34
CA ASP A 100 1.78 5.88 -4.57
C ASP A 100 0.80 6.94 -5.04
N PHE A 101 -0.35 6.53 -5.59
CA PHE A 101 -1.42 7.45 -5.93
C PHE A 101 -2.68 7.01 -5.20
N GLY A 102 -3.05 7.74 -4.15
CA GLY A 102 -4.26 7.50 -3.37
C GLY A 102 -5.26 8.64 -3.53
N VAL A 103 -6.56 8.35 -3.46
CA VAL A 103 -7.62 9.34 -3.36
C VAL A 103 -8.52 8.99 -2.19
N TYR A 104 -8.92 10.01 -1.43
CA TYR A 104 -9.85 9.90 -0.32
C TYR A 104 -11.05 10.80 -0.59
N ASN A 105 -12.24 10.20 -0.56
CA ASN A 105 -13.50 10.87 -0.81
C ASN A 105 -14.41 10.73 0.41
N THR A 106 -14.54 11.79 1.19
CA THR A 106 -15.37 11.80 2.42
C THR A 106 -16.87 11.71 2.16
N SER A 107 -17.30 11.72 0.89
CA SER A 107 -18.68 11.42 0.49
C SER A 107 -18.95 9.93 0.27
N THR A 108 -17.91 9.09 0.35
CA THR A 108 -17.98 7.64 0.17
C THR A 108 -17.58 6.97 1.48
N ILE A 109 -18.34 5.98 1.95
CA ILE A 109 -18.00 5.22 3.16
C ILE A 109 -17.84 3.75 2.76
N ASN A 110 -16.62 3.23 2.87
CA ASN A 110 -16.35 1.82 2.62
C ASN A 110 -16.80 0.96 3.81
N THR A 111 -17.23 -0.27 3.50
CA THR A 111 -17.81 -1.19 4.49
C THR A 111 -16.83 -2.31 4.81
N PHE A 112 -16.50 -2.46 6.08
CA PHE A 112 -15.58 -3.48 6.58
C PHE A 112 -16.32 -4.50 7.47
N THR A 113 -15.70 -5.67 7.66
CA THR A 113 -16.15 -6.75 8.56
C THR A 113 -16.27 -6.24 9.99
N ASN A 114 -15.30 -5.45 10.46
CA ASN A 114 -15.39 -4.70 11.72
C ASN A 114 -15.42 -3.20 11.44
N GLN A 115 -16.61 -2.65 11.19
CA GLN A 115 -16.77 -1.24 10.86
C GLN A 115 -16.30 -0.30 12.00
N ASP A 116 -16.49 -0.70 13.25
CA ASP A 116 -16.16 0.14 14.42
C ASP A 116 -14.65 0.48 14.43
N ARG A 117 -13.81 -0.42 13.90
CA ARG A 117 -12.35 -0.21 13.76
C ARG A 117 -11.96 0.95 12.84
N TYR A 118 -12.84 1.29 11.90
CA TYR A 118 -12.56 2.28 10.88
C TYR A 118 -13.24 3.63 11.13
N THR A 119 -14.07 3.75 12.17
CA THR A 119 -14.90 4.95 12.43
C THR A 119 -14.44 5.80 13.61
N ASP A 120 -13.27 5.49 14.18
CA ASP A 120 -12.68 6.21 15.33
C ASP A 120 -11.77 7.39 14.93
N GLY A 121 -11.62 7.66 13.63
CA GLY A 121 -10.76 8.71 13.08
C GLY A 121 -9.30 8.30 12.84
N LEU A 122 -8.91 7.07 13.19
CA LEU A 122 -7.52 6.60 13.04
C LEU A 122 -7.27 5.88 11.71
N ASN A 123 -8.30 5.26 11.14
CA ASN A 123 -8.26 4.52 9.87
C ASN A 123 -9.14 5.17 8.79
N ASP A 124 -9.29 6.50 8.87
CA ASP A 124 -10.08 7.28 7.91
C ASP A 124 -9.60 7.11 6.47
N HIS A 125 -8.31 6.85 6.28
CA HIS A 125 -7.75 6.66 4.94
C HIS A 125 -8.33 5.44 4.23
N GLN A 126 -8.54 4.29 4.90
CA GLN A 126 -9.26 3.16 4.30
C GLN A 126 -10.77 3.41 4.26
N LEU A 127 -11.33 4.05 5.30
CA LEU A 127 -12.78 4.34 5.38
C LEU A 127 -13.26 5.14 4.17
N TYR A 128 -12.47 6.13 3.75
CA TYR A 128 -12.79 7.06 2.68
C TYR A 128 -12.01 6.80 1.38
N GLU A 129 -11.23 5.72 1.27
CA GLU A 129 -10.46 5.45 0.06
C GLU A 129 -11.38 5.32 -1.17
N ASP A 130 -10.92 5.86 -2.29
CA ASP A 130 -11.59 5.75 -3.56
C ASP A 130 -10.59 5.56 -4.70
N CYS A 131 -11.07 5.05 -5.83
CA CYS A 131 -10.21 4.76 -6.98
C CYS A 131 -9.69 6.06 -7.59
N PRO A 132 -8.37 6.32 -7.59
CA PRO A 132 -7.81 7.54 -8.17
C PRO A 132 -8.15 7.72 -9.64
N PHE A 133 -8.22 6.60 -10.38
CA PHE A 133 -8.46 6.61 -11.81
C PHE A 133 -9.91 6.96 -12.19
N ASN A 134 -10.85 6.92 -11.26
CA ASN A 134 -12.26 7.30 -11.50
C ASN A 134 -12.44 8.82 -11.68
N TYR A 135 -11.43 9.62 -11.30
CA TYR A 135 -11.45 11.09 -11.40
C TYR A 135 -10.93 11.60 -12.74
N PHE A 136 -10.54 10.70 -13.64
CA PHE A 136 -10.12 11.03 -14.99
C PHE A 136 -11.14 10.55 -16.02
N ASP A 137 -11.19 11.24 -17.16
CA ASP A 137 -11.99 10.77 -18.30
C ASP A 137 -11.57 9.36 -18.73
N LYS A 138 -12.52 8.60 -19.29
CA LYS A 138 -12.34 7.17 -19.65
C LYS A 138 -11.07 6.86 -20.44
N LYS A 139 -10.66 7.76 -21.33
CA LYS A 139 -9.44 7.60 -22.12
C LYS A 139 -8.18 7.60 -21.24
N ILE A 140 -8.07 8.53 -20.29
CA ILE A 140 -6.92 8.63 -19.38
C ILE A 140 -6.98 7.51 -18.34
N GLN A 141 -8.16 7.21 -17.81
CA GLN A 141 -8.39 6.06 -16.92
C GLN A 141 -7.83 4.76 -17.54
N GLN A 142 -8.16 4.47 -18.80
CA GLN A 142 -7.66 3.29 -19.51
C GLN A 142 -6.14 3.29 -19.68
N GLN A 143 -5.53 4.46 -19.89
CA GLN A 143 -4.07 4.58 -19.99
C GLN A 143 -3.37 4.26 -18.67
N PHE A 144 -3.97 4.61 -17.53
CA PHE A 144 -3.44 4.22 -16.22
C PHE A 144 -3.52 2.71 -16.02
N TYR A 145 -4.67 2.08 -16.28
CA TYR A 145 -4.81 0.64 -16.13
C TYR A 145 -3.85 -0.17 -17.00
N GLN A 146 -3.55 0.31 -18.23
CA GLN A 146 -2.58 -0.32 -19.12
C GLN A 146 -1.12 -0.24 -18.64
N LYS A 147 -0.83 0.61 -17.66
CA LYS A 147 0.52 0.80 -17.10
C LYS A 147 0.75 0.01 -15.82
N LEU A 148 -0.28 -0.63 -15.27
CA LEU A 148 -0.14 -1.40 -14.04
C LEU A 148 0.66 -2.69 -14.30
N SER A 149 1.53 -3.01 -13.36
CA SER A 149 2.30 -4.25 -13.31
C SER A 149 2.36 -4.78 -11.89
N GLU A 150 2.54 -6.07 -11.75
CA GLU A 150 2.80 -6.73 -10.48
C GLU A 150 4.12 -6.21 -9.91
N GLU A 151 4.13 -5.77 -8.65
CA GLU A 151 5.30 -5.12 -8.04
C GLU A 151 6.53 -6.03 -7.99
N ILE A 152 6.37 -7.31 -7.67
CA ILE A 152 7.50 -8.24 -7.51
C ILE A 152 8.02 -8.74 -8.87
N THR A 153 7.12 -9.10 -9.78
CA THR A 153 7.50 -9.77 -11.04
C THR A 153 7.61 -8.81 -12.22
N LEU A 154 7.12 -7.57 -12.06
CA LEU A 154 6.98 -6.56 -13.10
C LEU A 154 6.14 -7.01 -14.30
N LEU A 155 5.38 -8.11 -14.14
CA LEU A 155 4.50 -8.60 -15.18
C LEU A 155 3.31 -7.65 -15.32
N PRO A 156 2.95 -7.24 -16.55
CA PRO A 156 1.76 -6.44 -16.79
C PRO A 156 0.51 -7.13 -16.24
N VAL A 157 -0.39 -6.35 -15.66
CA VAL A 157 -1.68 -6.86 -15.16
C VAL A 157 -2.81 -6.37 -16.05
N THR A 158 -3.88 -7.16 -16.14
CA THR A 158 -5.09 -6.76 -16.87
C THR A 158 -6.20 -6.52 -15.87
N THR A 159 -6.53 -5.23 -15.66
CA THR A 159 -7.70 -4.82 -14.88
C THR A 159 -8.34 -3.60 -15.53
N THR A 160 -9.63 -3.40 -15.26
CA THR A 160 -10.40 -2.22 -15.64
C THR A 160 -11.05 -1.52 -14.45
N GLU A 161 -10.77 -2.01 -13.24
CA GLU A 161 -11.31 -1.51 -11.99
C GLU A 161 -10.21 -1.41 -10.92
N CYS A 162 -10.36 -0.44 -10.04
CA CYS A 162 -9.57 -0.42 -8.82
C CYS A 162 -10.15 -1.43 -7.83
N ARG A 163 -9.30 -1.94 -6.94
CA ARG A 163 -9.73 -2.64 -5.74
C ARG A 163 -9.60 -1.70 -4.56
N LYS A 164 -10.55 -1.77 -3.65
CA LYS A 164 -10.52 -1.12 -2.35
C LYS A 164 -10.01 -2.12 -1.30
N SER A 165 -9.44 -1.63 -0.22
CA SER A 165 -9.13 -2.38 0.99
C SER A 165 -10.38 -3.11 1.50
N SER A 166 -11.56 -2.48 1.45
CA SER A 166 -12.83 -3.16 1.80
C SER A 166 -13.16 -4.35 0.90
N ASP A 167 -12.73 -4.36 -0.36
CA ASP A 167 -12.95 -5.49 -1.28
C ASP A 167 -12.06 -6.70 -0.93
N GLN A 168 -11.01 -6.47 -0.12
CA GLN A 168 -10.12 -7.50 0.40
C GLN A 168 -10.50 -7.94 1.82
N ASP A 169 -11.40 -7.22 2.50
CA ASP A 169 -11.84 -7.56 3.85
C ASP A 169 -13.06 -8.49 3.84
N ILE A 170 -12.80 -9.79 3.69
CA ILE A 170 -13.85 -10.78 3.49
C ILE A 170 -14.20 -11.45 4.82
N ALA A 171 -15.41 -11.18 5.31
CA ALA A 171 -15.95 -11.75 6.55
C ALA A 171 -15.89 -13.29 6.56
N GLY A 172 -15.42 -13.86 7.67
CA GLY A 172 -15.27 -15.32 7.82
C GLY A 172 -14.10 -15.92 7.03
N SER A 173 -13.17 -15.09 6.54
CA SER A 173 -11.91 -15.56 5.96
C SER A 173 -10.71 -14.85 6.60
N ILE A 174 -9.50 -15.35 6.32
CA ILE A 174 -8.25 -14.71 6.74
C ILE A 174 -7.97 -13.39 6.00
N SER A 175 -8.70 -13.07 4.93
CA SER A 175 -8.46 -11.89 4.11
C SER A 175 -8.87 -10.61 4.85
N GLY A 176 -8.02 -9.59 4.81
CA GLY A 176 -8.22 -8.29 5.46
C GLY A 176 -7.02 -7.86 6.30
N GLU A 177 -7.23 -6.78 7.05
CA GLU A 177 -6.27 -6.24 8.02
C GLU A 177 -6.55 -6.82 9.41
N TRP A 178 -5.50 -7.16 10.13
CA TRP A 178 -5.55 -7.80 11.44
C TRP A 178 -4.64 -7.09 12.44
N PHE A 179 -5.14 -6.92 13.65
CA PHE A 179 -4.56 -6.02 14.63
C PHE A 179 -4.38 -6.69 15.99
N GLU A 180 -3.32 -6.32 16.71
CA GLU A 180 -3.26 -6.52 18.15
C GLU A 180 -4.30 -5.63 18.87
N GLN A 181 -4.71 -6.03 20.07
CA GLN A 181 -5.83 -5.45 20.82
C GLN A 181 -5.77 -3.91 20.99
N ASN A 182 -4.58 -3.32 21.06
CA ASN A 182 -4.39 -1.87 21.25
C ASN A 182 -3.62 -1.21 20.09
N SER A 183 -3.43 -1.92 18.97
CA SER A 183 -2.71 -1.38 17.83
C SER A 183 -3.66 -0.56 16.95
N ILE A 184 -3.25 0.65 16.61
CA ILE A 184 -3.99 1.51 15.69
C ILE A 184 -3.66 1.18 14.23
N THR A 185 -2.47 0.62 13.97
CA THR A 185 -2.04 0.14 12.66
C THR A 185 -2.20 -1.37 12.56
N PRO A 186 -2.47 -1.93 11.36
CA PRO A 186 -2.51 -3.37 11.18
C PRO A 186 -1.17 -4.00 11.55
N THR A 187 -1.23 -5.09 12.31
CA THR A 187 -0.06 -5.91 12.64
C THR A 187 0.24 -6.88 11.49
N VAL A 188 -0.81 -7.38 10.86
CA VAL A 188 -0.74 -8.25 9.68
C VAL A 188 -1.82 -7.83 8.68
N SER A 189 -1.43 -7.63 7.42
CA SER A 189 -2.36 -7.42 6.31
C SER A 189 -2.27 -8.62 5.36
N ILE A 190 -3.43 -9.19 5.03
CA ILE A 190 -3.55 -10.39 4.19
C ILE A 190 -4.49 -10.07 3.02
N GLY A 191 -3.99 -10.21 1.80
CA GLY A 191 -4.77 -9.95 0.60
C GLY A 191 -4.21 -10.68 -0.62
N SER A 192 -4.64 -10.29 -1.81
CA SER A 192 -4.07 -10.82 -3.06
C SER A 192 -3.54 -9.71 -3.96
N SER A 193 -2.54 -10.04 -4.78
CA SER A 193 -2.09 -9.16 -5.84
C SER A 193 -3.08 -9.15 -7.02
N LEU A 194 -2.84 -8.30 -8.03
CA LEU A 194 -3.69 -8.24 -9.23
C LEU A 194 -3.52 -9.48 -10.13
N LEU A 195 -2.41 -10.21 -10.01
CA LEU A 195 -2.23 -11.52 -10.62
C LEU A 195 -2.72 -12.69 -9.74
N GLY A 196 -3.23 -12.40 -8.55
CA GLY A 196 -3.83 -13.37 -7.64
C GLY A 196 -2.88 -13.99 -6.62
N SER A 197 -1.60 -13.63 -6.59
CA SER A 197 -0.67 -14.11 -5.56
C SER A 197 -1.16 -13.72 -4.17
N ALA A 198 -1.11 -14.64 -3.21
CA ALA A 198 -1.45 -14.32 -1.83
C ALA A 198 -0.32 -13.48 -1.21
N ARG A 199 -0.68 -12.36 -0.58
CA ARG A 199 0.25 -11.41 0.02
C ARG A 199 0.05 -11.37 1.53
N PHE A 200 1.16 -11.46 2.25
CA PHE A 200 1.23 -11.37 3.69
C PHE A 200 2.25 -10.30 4.03
N THR A 201 1.78 -9.24 4.70
CA THR A 201 2.62 -8.14 5.12
C THR A 201 2.49 -7.97 6.61
N THR A 202 3.62 -7.96 7.30
CA THR A 202 3.77 -7.57 8.70
C THR A 202 4.83 -6.47 8.78
N ARG A 203 5.11 -5.97 9.98
CA ARG A 203 6.19 -5.01 10.20
C ARG A 203 7.56 -5.51 9.71
N ASP A 204 7.83 -6.79 9.88
CA ASP A 204 9.17 -7.37 9.70
C ASP A 204 9.22 -8.37 8.54
N LEU A 205 8.10 -8.61 7.87
CA LEU A 205 7.95 -9.65 6.86
C LEU A 205 7.03 -9.21 5.74
N GLU A 206 7.50 -9.37 4.50
CA GLU A 206 6.63 -9.37 3.33
C GLU A 206 6.85 -10.67 2.56
N VAL A 207 5.78 -11.42 2.33
CA VAL A 207 5.81 -12.68 1.59
C VAL A 207 4.70 -12.70 0.55
N SER A 208 5.07 -13.12 -0.66
CA SER A 208 4.15 -13.44 -1.74
C SER A 208 4.18 -14.93 -2.01
N ILE A 209 2.99 -15.54 -2.11
CA ILE A 209 2.80 -16.94 -2.51
C ILE A 209 2.15 -16.96 -3.87
N ASP A 210 2.87 -17.50 -4.85
CA ASP A 210 2.41 -17.62 -6.23
C ASP A 210 1.20 -18.57 -6.33
N PRO A 211 0.20 -18.30 -7.19
CA PRO A 211 -0.93 -19.20 -7.42
C PRO A 211 -0.55 -20.63 -7.84
N GLU A 212 0.64 -20.84 -8.41
CA GLU A 212 1.17 -22.16 -8.78
C GLU A 212 1.84 -22.90 -7.60
N ASN A 213 2.04 -22.25 -6.45
CA ASN A 213 2.63 -22.87 -5.27
C ASN A 213 1.69 -23.96 -4.70
N ILE A 214 2.26 -25.09 -4.26
CA ILE A 214 1.48 -26.23 -3.76
C ILE A 214 0.66 -25.93 -2.50
N THR A 215 1.08 -24.95 -1.69
CA THR A 215 0.35 -24.52 -0.49
C THR A 215 -0.63 -23.38 -0.76
N TYR A 216 -0.73 -22.93 -2.01
CA TYR A 216 -1.58 -21.80 -2.35
C TYR A 216 -3.07 -22.14 -2.22
N VAL A 217 -3.76 -21.29 -1.46
CA VAL A 217 -5.20 -21.09 -1.49
C VAL A 217 -5.43 -19.59 -1.51
N HIS A 218 -6.37 -19.09 -2.31
CA HIS A 218 -6.66 -17.65 -2.31
C HIS A 218 -7.13 -17.22 -0.90
N PRO A 219 -6.61 -16.13 -0.30
CA PRO A 219 -6.89 -15.80 1.10
C PRO A 219 -8.37 -15.65 1.44
N SER A 220 -9.17 -15.08 0.53
CA SER A 220 -10.64 -14.98 0.71
C SER A 220 -11.39 -16.33 0.73
N LYS A 221 -10.70 -17.44 0.51
CA LYS A 221 -11.25 -18.81 0.54
C LYS A 221 -10.77 -19.62 1.75
N VAL A 222 -9.80 -19.12 2.51
CA VAL A 222 -9.35 -19.78 3.73
C VAL A 222 -10.25 -19.35 4.88
N THR A 223 -11.02 -20.32 5.40
CA THR A 223 -12.06 -20.12 6.42
C THR A 223 -11.78 -20.87 7.72
N SER A 224 -10.61 -21.52 7.81
CA SER A 224 -10.14 -22.33 8.94
C SER A 224 -8.61 -22.37 8.91
N ASN A 225 -7.99 -23.23 9.73
CA ASN A 225 -6.54 -23.44 9.69
C ASN A 225 -6.01 -23.73 8.28
N HIS A 226 -4.95 -23.01 7.89
CA HIS A 226 -4.20 -23.23 6.65
C HIS A 226 -2.77 -22.72 6.80
N CYS A 227 -1.82 -23.44 6.21
CA CYS A 227 -0.42 -23.04 6.18
C CYS A 227 0.07 -22.79 4.76
N TYR A 228 0.64 -21.60 4.56
CA TYR A 228 1.37 -21.20 3.37
C TYR A 228 2.87 -21.40 3.56
N TYR A 229 3.58 -21.69 2.47
CA TYR A 229 5.02 -21.80 2.45
C TYR A 229 5.61 -21.14 1.19
N SER A 230 6.59 -20.27 1.40
CA SER A 230 7.35 -19.64 0.33
C SER A 230 8.68 -20.35 0.12
N ASP A 231 8.84 -21.04 -1.01
CA ASP A 231 10.09 -21.70 -1.40
C ASP A 231 11.26 -20.71 -1.50
N ASN A 232 10.98 -19.49 -1.97
CA ASN A 232 12.00 -18.48 -2.25
C ASN A 232 12.64 -17.91 -0.98
N THR A 233 11.84 -17.72 0.08
CA THR A 233 12.31 -17.15 1.35
C THR A 233 12.50 -18.22 2.42
N ASN A 234 12.08 -19.46 2.19
CA ASN A 234 12.06 -20.55 3.16
C ASN A 234 11.31 -20.15 4.46
N ILE A 235 10.15 -19.50 4.28
CA ILE A 235 9.28 -19.02 5.35
C ILE A 235 7.93 -19.73 5.26
N TYR A 236 7.42 -20.19 6.40
CA TYR A 236 6.04 -20.65 6.53
C TYR A 236 5.18 -19.58 7.22
N ILE A 237 3.89 -19.59 6.91
CA ILE A 237 2.87 -18.75 7.52
C ILE A 237 1.67 -19.65 7.79
N ASP A 238 1.48 -20.02 9.05
CA ASP A 238 0.36 -20.82 9.53
C ASP A 238 -0.69 -19.90 10.16
N LEU A 239 -1.93 -20.04 9.71
CA LEU A 239 -3.02 -19.14 10.01
C LEU A 239 -4.17 -19.99 10.51
N ASP A 240 -4.67 -19.69 11.71
CA ASP A 240 -5.83 -20.36 12.28
C ASP A 240 -6.94 -19.35 12.58
N LEU A 241 -7.93 -19.32 11.69
CA LEU A 241 -9.12 -18.48 11.85
C LEU A 241 -10.06 -19.15 12.86
N ILE A 242 -10.04 -18.65 14.09
CA ILE A 242 -10.82 -19.20 15.20
C ILE A 242 -12.30 -18.84 15.06
N ASP A 243 -12.55 -17.59 14.68
CA ASP A 243 -13.86 -17.03 14.39
C ASP A 243 -13.70 -15.85 13.41
N PRO A 244 -14.80 -15.24 12.89
CA PRO A 244 -14.69 -14.17 11.89
C PRO A 244 -13.89 -12.94 12.30
N LEU A 245 -13.61 -12.75 13.59
CA LEU A 245 -12.91 -11.60 14.16
C LEU A 245 -11.62 -11.98 14.89
N THR A 246 -11.28 -13.26 15.03
CA THR A 246 -10.09 -13.72 15.76
C THR A 246 -9.22 -14.62 14.88
N LEU A 247 -7.95 -14.24 14.71
CA LEU A 247 -6.94 -14.98 13.94
C LEU A 247 -5.70 -15.26 14.79
N ILE A 248 -5.24 -16.51 14.78
CA ILE A 248 -3.91 -16.87 15.27
C ILE A 248 -2.97 -16.94 14.08
N VAL A 249 -1.86 -16.22 14.13
CA VAL A 249 -0.82 -16.20 13.10
C VAL A 249 0.46 -16.76 13.69
N SER A 250 1.07 -17.74 13.01
CA SER A 250 2.38 -18.27 13.35
C SER A 250 3.26 -18.26 12.10
N TYR A 251 4.38 -17.54 12.12
CA TYR A 251 5.29 -17.50 10.98
C TYR A 251 6.75 -17.58 11.40
N GLY A 252 7.60 -18.08 10.49
CA GLY A 252 9.02 -18.20 10.75
C GLY A 252 9.74 -19.03 9.70
N GLU A 253 10.98 -19.40 9.99
CA GLU A 253 11.79 -20.19 9.07
C GLU A 253 11.34 -21.65 9.01
N GLY A 254 11.42 -22.23 7.82
CA GLY A 254 11.11 -23.63 7.55
C GLY A 254 9.86 -23.81 6.72
N THR A 255 9.34 -25.03 6.72
CA THR A 255 8.17 -25.41 5.91
C THR A 255 6.96 -25.63 6.81
N CYS A 256 5.77 -25.76 6.22
CA CYS A 256 4.55 -26.11 6.95
C CYS A 256 4.65 -27.43 7.74
N SER A 257 5.48 -28.37 7.30
CA SER A 257 5.71 -29.66 7.97
C SER A 257 6.95 -29.69 8.87
N ALA A 258 7.84 -28.69 8.79
CA ALA A 258 9.10 -28.64 9.51
C ALA A 258 9.42 -27.20 9.92
N LYS A 259 8.64 -26.67 10.89
CA LYS A 259 8.78 -25.33 11.46
C LYS A 259 10.04 -25.26 12.35
N LYS A 260 10.94 -24.29 12.11
CA LYS A 260 12.20 -24.13 12.86
C LYS A 260 12.16 -23.00 13.89
N SER A 261 11.48 -21.91 13.55
CA SER A 261 11.23 -20.76 14.43
C SER A 261 9.78 -20.32 14.29
N ALA A 262 9.26 -19.59 15.29
CA ALA A 262 7.88 -19.10 15.25
C ALA A 262 7.76 -17.77 16.00
N THR A 263 7.28 -16.76 15.30
CA THR A 263 6.57 -15.63 15.90
C THR A 263 5.10 -16.02 15.94
N ASN A 264 4.46 -15.92 17.11
CA ASN A 264 3.05 -16.24 17.29
C ASN A 264 2.29 -14.98 17.71
N LEU A 265 1.19 -14.70 17.03
CA LEU A 265 0.33 -13.55 17.26
C LEU A 265 -1.11 -14.01 17.39
N GLN A 266 -1.85 -13.39 18.30
CA GLN A 266 -3.31 -13.45 18.32
C GLN A 266 -3.83 -12.06 17.94
N LEU A 267 -4.56 -12.01 16.84
CA LEU A 267 -4.98 -10.77 16.20
C LEU A 267 -6.50 -10.74 16.09
N ASN A 268 -7.02 -9.52 15.97
CA ASN A 268 -8.44 -9.26 15.79
C ASN A 268 -8.66 -8.28 14.65
N LYS A 269 -9.79 -8.39 13.94
CA LYS A 269 -10.26 -7.32 13.05
C LYS A 269 -10.75 -6.15 13.90
#